data_AF-A0A914F3Q2-F1
#
_entry.id   AF-A0A914F3Q2-F1
#
_cell.length_a   1.000
_cell.length_b   1.000
_cell.length_c   1.000
_cell.angle_alpha   90.00
_cell.angle_beta   90.00
_cell.angle_gamma   90.00
#
_symmetry.space_group_name_H-M   'P 1'
#
loop_
_entity.id
_entity.type
_entity.pdbx_description
1 polymer ?
#
loop_
_entity_poly.entity_id
_entity_poly.type
_entity_poly.pdbx_seq_one_letter_code
_entity_poly.pdbx_strand_id
1 'polypeptide(L)'
;MVHDASSNSRQKRQAAVGSFQKWDKTKPINYKFDPNLNTTYAEIFRVGAKFWNDNTCLNIVESGVTPGVTPYIRVFSGTGCYSKLGYIGPATASQDLSLGTNCNHFGVTTHELAHALGFWHEQSRFDRDSFVTVDYSNMETFYLNAWQKESTTTNDNYNLPYDWGSGMHYGASKATGEPIFAIASDPIYQSTMGSYSGPSFKDLYGMNIHYGCMCTSGATCQNGGFPHPRNCNTCICPSGWGGTTCDQLQSPENGAADIGAILSAQNYFQNLTAKTGVAGAILDRAQTVHWHITVCF
;
A
#
# COMPACT_ATOMS: atom_id res chain seq x y z
N MET A 1 -29.26 6.93 6.27
CA MET A 1 -30.01 8.15 5.88
C MET A 1 -29.43 8.64 4.58
N VAL A 2 -30.27 8.79 3.56
CA VAL A 2 -29.90 9.29 2.24
C VAL A 2 -29.78 10.81 2.34
N HIS A 3 -28.64 11.37 1.96
CA HIS A 3 -28.54 12.81 1.71
C HIS A 3 -28.02 13.07 0.31
N ASP A 4 -28.80 13.93 -0.34
CA ASP A 4 -28.86 14.33 -1.72
C ASP A 4 -27.64 15.16 -2.16
N ALA A 5 -27.38 15.14 -3.47
CA ALA A 5 -26.23 15.75 -4.11
C ALA A 5 -26.59 17.13 -4.68
N SER A 6 -25.90 18.18 -4.22
CA SER A 6 -25.40 19.27 -5.09
C SER A 6 -24.57 20.30 -4.32
N SER A 7 -23.26 20.33 -4.55
CA SER A 7 -22.50 21.55 -4.87
C SER A 7 -21.01 21.21 -5.07
N ASN A 8 -20.50 21.52 -6.27
CA ASN A 8 -19.09 21.57 -6.68
C ASN A 8 -18.16 20.43 -6.18
N SER A 9 -18.02 19.39 -7.01
CA SER A 9 -17.07 18.29 -6.80
C SER A 9 -15.62 18.79 -6.78
N ARG A 10 -15.14 19.15 -5.59
CA ARG A 10 -13.74 19.43 -5.34
C ARG A 10 -12.98 18.11 -5.34
N GLN A 11 -12.24 17.84 -6.41
CA GLN A 11 -11.43 16.63 -6.57
C GLN A 11 -10.36 16.57 -5.48
N LYS A 12 -10.41 15.54 -4.63
CA LYS A 12 -9.43 15.28 -3.55
C LYS A 12 -8.24 14.47 -4.10
N ARG A 13 -6.97 14.72 -3.66
CA ARG A 13 -5.73 14.16 -4.27
C ARG A 13 -4.54 13.50 -3.39
N GLN A 14 -3.78 12.39 -3.81
CA GLN A 14 -2.80 11.37 -3.17
C GLN A 14 -1.49 10.99 -3.93
N ALA A 15 -1.50 10.70 -5.24
CA ALA A 15 -0.39 10.14 -6.02
C ALA A 15 0.33 11.21 -6.85
N ALA A 16 1.59 11.01 -7.22
CA ALA A 16 2.37 12.04 -7.89
C ALA A 16 1.80 12.39 -9.28
N VAL A 17 1.52 13.68 -9.52
CA VAL A 17 1.05 14.22 -10.82
C VAL A 17 1.69 15.57 -11.13
N GLY A 18 1.50 16.08 -12.35
CA GLY A 18 2.13 17.31 -12.81
C GLY A 18 3.43 16.99 -13.56
N SER A 19 4.58 17.41 -13.03
CA SER A 19 5.89 17.18 -13.65
C SER A 19 6.47 15.77 -13.42
N PHE A 20 5.86 14.97 -12.54
CA PHE A 20 6.31 13.60 -12.28
C PHE A 20 6.04 12.68 -13.47
N GLN A 21 7.02 11.82 -13.77
CA GLN A 21 6.89 10.83 -14.83
C GLN A 21 6.52 9.48 -14.24
N LYS A 22 5.63 8.77 -14.94
CA LYS A 22 5.30 7.37 -14.64
C LYS A 22 6.20 6.47 -15.46
N TRP A 23 6.48 5.28 -14.92
CA TRP A 23 6.99 4.20 -15.75
C TRP A 23 6.03 3.89 -16.90
N ASP A 24 6.57 3.54 -18.06
CA ASP A 24 5.76 3.10 -19.20
C ASP A 24 5.20 1.70 -18.90
N LYS A 25 3.89 1.62 -18.58
CA LYS A 25 3.22 0.37 -18.23
C LYS A 25 3.27 -0.70 -19.32
N THR A 26 3.54 -0.31 -20.57
CA THR A 26 3.61 -1.24 -21.70
C THR A 26 4.98 -1.92 -21.82
N LYS A 27 5.95 -1.47 -21.02
CA LYS A 27 7.31 -2.01 -21.01
C LYS A 27 7.64 -2.62 -19.65
N PRO A 28 8.66 -3.50 -19.59
CA PRO A 28 9.15 -3.99 -18.31
C PRO A 28 9.75 -2.87 -17.46
N ILE A 29 9.36 -2.82 -16.19
CA ILE A 29 9.98 -2.02 -15.14
C ILE A 29 11.10 -2.86 -14.54
N ASN A 30 12.32 -2.59 -14.99
CA ASN A 30 13.49 -3.39 -14.63
C ASN A 30 13.99 -3.03 -13.23
N TYR A 31 14.40 -4.05 -12.46
CA TYR A 31 15.22 -3.86 -11.27
C TYR A 31 16.46 -4.75 -11.29
N LYS A 32 17.47 -4.32 -10.54
CA LYS A 32 18.73 -5.05 -10.33
C LYS A 32 19.24 -4.83 -8.92
N PHE A 33 19.78 -5.89 -8.32
CA PHE A 33 20.41 -5.83 -7.01
C PHE A 33 21.84 -5.31 -7.10
N ASP A 34 22.20 -4.43 -6.18
CA ASP A 34 23.60 -4.10 -5.94
C ASP A 34 24.37 -5.37 -5.51
N PRO A 35 25.61 -5.57 -5.96
CA PRO A 35 26.40 -6.74 -5.60
C PRO A 35 26.58 -6.94 -4.09
N ASN A 36 26.49 -5.87 -3.30
CA ASN A 36 26.65 -5.93 -1.84
C ASN A 36 25.32 -6.10 -1.08
N LEU A 37 24.19 -6.19 -1.78
CA LEU A 37 22.91 -6.41 -1.12
C LEU A 37 22.83 -7.84 -0.58
N ASN A 38 22.46 -7.96 0.68
CA ASN A 38 22.25 -9.25 1.33
C ASN A 38 21.15 -10.08 0.62
N THR A 39 21.34 -11.41 0.55
CA THR A 39 20.43 -12.31 -0.16
C THR A 39 19.00 -12.30 0.38
N THR A 40 18.82 -12.21 1.70
CA THR A 40 17.50 -12.12 2.34
C THR A 40 16.77 -10.84 1.95
N TYR A 41 17.51 -9.72 1.79
CA TYR A 41 16.97 -8.45 1.32
C TYR A 41 16.56 -8.52 -0.15
N ALA A 42 17.35 -9.21 -0.98
CA ALA A 42 16.99 -9.48 -2.37
C ALA A 42 15.73 -10.36 -2.47
N GLU A 43 15.62 -11.40 -1.66
CA GLU A 43 14.45 -12.30 -1.62
C GLU A 43 13.17 -11.56 -1.21
N ILE A 44 13.20 -10.79 -0.13
CA ILE A 44 12.01 -10.02 0.29
C ILE A 44 11.64 -8.91 -0.71
N PHE A 45 12.61 -8.35 -1.43
CA PHE A 45 12.32 -7.42 -2.52
C PHE A 45 11.63 -8.14 -3.70
N ARG A 46 12.12 -9.32 -4.11
CA ARG A 46 11.46 -10.11 -5.17
C ARG A 46 10.00 -10.39 -4.82
N VAL A 47 9.73 -10.67 -3.55
CA VAL A 47 8.38 -10.90 -3.05
C VAL A 47 7.51 -9.64 -3.15
N GLY A 48 8.02 -8.47 -2.75
CA GLY A 48 7.31 -7.20 -2.93
C GLY A 48 7.10 -6.81 -4.40
N ALA A 49 8.09 -7.06 -5.27
CA ALA A 49 7.98 -6.86 -6.71
C ALA A 49 6.93 -7.78 -7.33
N LYS A 50 6.91 -9.06 -6.93
CA LYS A 50 5.89 -10.03 -7.34
C LYS A 50 4.49 -9.59 -6.90
N PHE A 51 4.33 -9.09 -5.68
CA PHE A 51 3.04 -8.59 -5.21
C PHE A 51 2.47 -7.50 -6.12
N TRP A 52 3.25 -6.45 -6.41
CA TRP A 52 2.81 -5.39 -7.31
C TRP A 52 2.61 -5.89 -8.73
N ASN A 53 3.49 -6.78 -9.21
CA ASN A 53 3.36 -7.40 -10.51
C ASN A 53 2.01 -8.14 -10.63
N ASP A 54 1.67 -9.00 -9.67
CA ASP A 54 0.48 -9.85 -9.73
C ASP A 54 -0.81 -9.06 -9.58
N ASN A 55 -0.81 -8.00 -8.77
CA ASN A 55 -2.01 -7.22 -8.44
C ASN A 55 -2.20 -5.96 -9.31
N THR A 56 -1.33 -5.74 -10.30
CA THR A 56 -1.43 -4.63 -11.26
C THR A 56 -1.23 -5.11 -12.69
N CYS A 57 -1.36 -4.21 -13.66
CA CYS A 57 -0.98 -4.48 -15.05
C CYS A 57 0.52 -4.25 -15.32
N LEU A 58 1.32 -3.90 -14.30
CA LEU A 58 2.74 -3.58 -14.45
C LEU A 58 3.60 -4.82 -14.49
N ASN A 59 4.54 -4.87 -15.42
CA ASN A 59 5.50 -5.96 -15.53
C ASN A 59 6.81 -5.56 -14.83
N ILE A 60 6.95 -5.92 -13.56
CA ILE A 60 8.13 -5.60 -12.75
C ILE A 60 9.07 -6.83 -12.77
N VAL A 61 10.27 -6.65 -13.32
CA VAL A 61 11.15 -7.79 -13.65
C VAL A 61 12.57 -7.62 -13.12
N GLU A 62 13.10 -8.68 -12.53
CA GLU A 62 14.54 -8.78 -12.27
C GLU A 62 15.23 -8.98 -13.61
N SER A 63 16.14 -8.08 -13.97
CA SER A 63 16.78 -8.16 -15.27
C SER A 63 18.28 -7.92 -15.19
N GLY A 64 19.01 -8.61 -16.05
CA GLY A 64 20.43 -8.35 -16.30
C GLY A 64 20.65 -7.19 -17.26
N VAL A 65 19.77 -6.19 -17.30
CA VAL A 65 19.91 -5.05 -18.21
C VAL A 65 21.31 -4.44 -18.10
N THR A 66 21.86 -4.10 -19.26
CA THR A 66 23.17 -3.46 -19.33
C THR A 66 23.06 -2.04 -18.77
N PRO A 67 23.79 -1.70 -17.70
CA PRO A 67 23.83 -0.33 -17.21
C PRO A 67 24.23 0.62 -18.34
N GLY A 68 23.56 1.77 -18.43
CA GLY A 68 23.78 2.72 -19.52
C GLY A 68 22.97 2.46 -20.80
N VAL A 69 22.15 1.41 -20.86
CA VAL A 69 21.32 1.08 -22.05
C VAL A 69 19.83 1.04 -21.76
N THR A 70 19.43 0.53 -20.59
CA THR A 70 18.03 0.45 -20.18
C THR A 70 17.90 0.95 -18.74
N PRO A 71 16.91 1.81 -18.42
CA PRO A 71 16.76 2.32 -17.07
C PRO A 71 16.20 1.23 -16.15
N TYR A 72 16.65 1.24 -14.90
CA TYR A 72 16.26 0.26 -13.89
C TYR A 72 16.30 0.84 -12.48
N ILE A 73 15.58 0.18 -11.58
CA ILE A 73 15.66 0.42 -10.14
C ILE A 73 16.87 -0.37 -9.60
N ARG A 74 17.87 0.32 -9.06
CA ARG A 74 18.99 -0.28 -8.34
C ARG A 74 18.59 -0.45 -6.88
N VAL A 75 18.46 -1.70 -6.44
CA VAL A 75 18.13 -2.03 -5.06
C VAL A 75 19.44 -2.26 -4.30
N PHE A 76 19.71 -1.46 -3.28
CA PHE A 76 21.00 -1.48 -2.58
C PHE A 76 20.83 -1.25 -1.07
N SER A 77 21.90 -1.46 -0.30
CA SER A 77 21.90 -1.24 1.15
C SER A 77 22.49 0.13 1.48
N GLY A 78 21.64 1.16 1.61
CA GLY A 78 22.00 2.49 2.09
C GLY A 78 21.68 2.70 3.57
N THR A 79 21.70 3.97 4.00
CA THR A 79 21.28 4.36 5.36
C THR A 79 19.78 4.59 5.40
N GLY A 80 19.04 3.59 5.92
CA GLY A 80 17.58 3.61 6.02
C GLY A 80 16.85 3.04 4.80
N CYS A 81 15.53 3.12 4.83
CA CYS A 81 14.64 2.69 3.76
C CYS A 81 14.19 3.94 3.00
N TYR A 82 14.40 3.97 1.67
CA TYR A 82 13.91 5.07 0.84
C TYR A 82 13.91 4.71 -0.65
N SER A 83 13.15 5.47 -1.42
CA SER A 83 13.07 5.34 -2.87
C SER A 83 12.84 6.69 -3.54
N LYS A 84 13.10 6.75 -4.85
CA LYS A 84 12.73 7.90 -5.66
C LYS A 84 11.24 7.84 -6.00
N LEU A 85 10.61 9.00 -6.16
CA LEU A 85 9.20 9.08 -6.51
C LEU A 85 8.99 9.00 -8.02
N GLY A 86 8.33 7.93 -8.48
CA GLY A 86 8.05 7.69 -9.89
C GLY A 86 9.32 7.38 -10.71
N TYR A 87 9.19 7.58 -12.02
CA TYR A 87 10.30 7.46 -12.97
C TYR A 87 11.09 8.77 -13.04
N ILE A 88 12.42 8.70 -12.85
CA ILE A 88 13.26 9.92 -12.77
C ILE A 88 14.00 10.28 -14.07
N GLY A 89 13.85 9.52 -15.16
CA GLY A 89 14.40 9.90 -16.46
C GLY A 89 15.22 8.81 -17.20
N PRO A 90 15.79 9.17 -18.37
CA PRO A 90 16.05 8.28 -19.50
C PRO A 90 17.11 7.18 -19.30
N ALA A 91 17.18 6.33 -20.33
CA ALA A 91 17.66 4.95 -20.36
C ALA A 91 19.08 4.63 -19.89
N THR A 92 19.88 5.61 -19.50
CA THR A 92 21.26 5.40 -19.08
C THR A 92 21.46 5.44 -17.56
N ALA A 93 20.45 5.88 -16.79
CA ALA A 93 20.55 6.03 -15.34
C ALA A 93 19.81 4.91 -14.59
N SER A 94 20.43 4.45 -13.49
CA SER A 94 19.72 3.72 -12.44
C SER A 94 19.09 4.70 -11.46
N GLN A 95 17.92 4.37 -10.94
CA GLN A 95 17.37 5.05 -9.76
C GLN A 95 17.52 4.17 -8.53
N ASP A 96 18.11 4.72 -7.48
CA ASP A 96 18.40 3.98 -6.26
C ASP A 96 17.13 3.81 -5.40
N LEU A 97 16.96 2.60 -4.89
CA LEU A 97 16.01 2.20 -3.85
C LEU A 97 16.82 1.53 -2.74
N SER A 98 16.85 2.17 -1.57
CA SER A 98 17.62 1.69 -0.42
C SER A 98 16.77 0.77 0.44
N LEU A 99 17.31 -0.42 0.71
CA LEU A 99 16.88 -1.30 1.79
C LEU A 99 18.05 -1.45 2.78
N GLY A 100 18.20 -0.46 3.66
CA GLY A 100 19.19 -0.48 4.74
C GLY A 100 18.80 -1.40 5.90
N THR A 101 19.54 -1.33 7.00
CA THR A 101 19.27 -2.14 8.20
C THR A 101 17.81 -2.07 8.65
N ASN A 102 17.19 -3.24 8.89
CA ASN A 102 15.78 -3.42 9.29
C ASN A 102 14.74 -3.08 8.21
N CYS A 103 15.13 -2.94 6.93
CA CYS A 103 14.20 -2.75 5.82
C CYS A 103 13.76 -4.07 5.16
N ASN A 104 14.13 -5.23 5.72
CA ASN A 104 13.87 -6.56 5.16
C ASN A 104 12.48 -7.11 5.48
N HIS A 105 11.44 -6.29 5.32
CA HIS A 105 10.05 -6.63 5.58
C HIS A 105 9.19 -6.42 4.33
N PHE A 106 8.19 -7.28 4.14
CA PHE A 106 7.26 -7.19 3.00
C PHE A 106 6.60 -5.82 2.88
N GLY A 107 6.11 -5.27 4.00
CA GLY A 107 5.47 -3.95 4.00
C GLY A 107 6.42 -2.82 3.60
N VAL A 108 7.69 -2.91 4.01
CA VAL A 108 8.71 -1.92 3.64
C VAL A 108 9.08 -2.05 2.16
N THR A 109 9.33 -3.25 1.65
CA THR A 109 9.73 -3.41 0.24
C THR A 109 8.63 -2.98 -0.72
N THR A 110 7.37 -3.28 -0.40
CA THR A 110 6.22 -2.82 -1.19
C THR A 110 5.98 -1.32 -1.08
N HIS A 111 6.22 -0.71 0.08
CA HIS A 111 6.17 0.74 0.28
C HIS A 111 7.20 1.47 -0.57
N GLU A 112 8.47 1.06 -0.51
CA GLU A 112 9.54 1.68 -1.29
C GLU A 112 9.35 1.49 -2.81
N LEU A 113 8.80 0.34 -3.20
CA LEU A 113 8.36 0.12 -4.58
C LEU A 113 7.20 1.03 -4.96
N ALA A 114 6.21 1.25 -4.08
CA ALA A 114 5.10 2.16 -4.36
C ALA A 114 5.59 3.59 -4.59
N HIS A 115 6.59 4.06 -3.83
CA HIS A 115 7.29 5.31 -4.14
C HIS A 115 7.91 5.30 -5.53
N ALA A 116 8.69 4.25 -5.89
CA ALA A 116 9.25 4.12 -7.24
C ALA A 116 8.20 4.11 -8.35
N LEU A 117 6.97 3.67 -8.03
CA LEU A 117 5.82 3.65 -8.91
C LEU A 117 4.99 4.95 -8.89
N GLY A 118 5.31 5.91 -8.02
CA GLY A 118 4.74 7.26 -8.02
C GLY A 118 3.75 7.57 -6.90
N PHE A 119 3.70 6.77 -5.83
CA PHE A 119 2.86 7.08 -4.66
C PHE A 119 3.58 7.96 -3.67
N TRP A 120 2.93 9.05 -3.27
CA TRP A 120 3.33 9.79 -2.07
C TRP A 120 2.88 9.05 -0.82
N HIS A 121 3.38 9.50 0.32
CA HIS A 121 2.82 9.11 1.60
C HIS A 121 1.36 9.59 1.75
N GLU A 122 0.56 8.79 2.46
CA GLU A 122 -0.85 9.09 2.70
C GLU A 122 -1.03 10.36 3.56
N GLN A 123 -0.18 10.54 4.59
CA GLN A 123 -0.24 11.72 5.46
C GLN A 123 0.22 13.02 4.79
N SER A 124 0.82 12.91 3.60
CA SER A 124 1.20 14.05 2.78
C SER A 124 0.09 14.48 1.83
N ARG A 125 -1.06 13.80 1.80
CA ARG A 125 -2.22 14.24 1.00
C ARG A 125 -2.57 15.71 1.29
N PHE A 126 -2.95 16.43 0.25
CA PHE A 126 -3.32 17.84 0.44
C PHE A 126 -4.52 18.02 1.39
N ASP A 127 -5.41 17.01 1.44
CA ASP A 127 -6.64 16.99 2.24
C ASP A 127 -6.47 16.36 3.62
N ARG A 128 -5.25 15.97 4.01
CA ARG A 128 -4.98 15.21 5.23
C ARG A 128 -5.45 15.89 6.52
N ASP A 129 -5.50 17.23 6.58
CA ASP A 129 -5.92 17.97 7.79
C ASP A 129 -7.41 17.73 8.14
N SER A 130 -8.21 17.13 7.24
CA SER A 130 -9.57 16.68 7.57
C SER A 130 -9.61 15.32 8.31
N PHE A 131 -8.47 14.63 8.38
CA PHE A 131 -8.37 13.24 8.82
C PHE A 131 -7.31 13.02 9.91
N VAL A 132 -6.29 13.88 9.96
CA VAL A 132 -5.21 13.84 10.94
C VAL A 132 -4.85 15.26 11.37
N THR A 133 -4.80 15.49 12.68
CA THR A 133 -4.25 16.70 13.28
C THR A 133 -2.79 16.46 13.64
N VAL A 134 -1.89 17.31 13.16
CA VAL A 134 -0.45 17.18 13.44
C VAL A 134 0.00 18.28 14.39
N ASP A 135 0.52 17.89 15.54
CA ASP A 135 1.15 18.79 16.50
C ASP A 135 2.65 18.92 16.19
N TYR A 136 2.97 19.94 15.41
CA TYR A 136 4.35 20.24 15.03
C TYR A 136 5.22 20.70 16.22
N SER A 137 4.65 21.10 17.36
CA SER A 137 5.42 21.54 18.53
C SER A 137 6.10 20.37 19.25
N ASN A 138 5.53 19.16 19.12
CA ASN A 138 6.04 17.92 19.69
C ASN A 138 6.93 17.14 18.70
N MET A 139 7.31 17.75 17.58
CA MET A 139 8.04 17.10 16.50
C MET A 139 9.48 17.60 16.40
N GLU A 140 10.45 16.68 16.34
CA GLU A 140 11.85 17.07 16.10
C GLU A 140 12.00 17.71 14.71
N THR A 141 12.89 18.69 14.57
CA THR A 141 13.07 19.50 13.35
C THR A 141 13.22 18.67 12.08
N PHE A 142 13.89 17.52 12.16
CA PHE A 142 14.07 16.61 11.02
C PHE A 142 12.74 16.07 10.47
N TYR A 143 11.74 15.81 11.32
CA TYR A 143 10.46 15.27 10.91
C TYR A 143 9.49 16.31 10.35
N LEU A 144 9.72 17.61 10.60
CA LEU A 144 8.85 18.69 10.12
C LEU A 144 8.66 18.64 8.60
N ASN A 145 9.75 18.39 7.85
CA ASN A 145 9.70 18.27 6.40
C ASN A 145 8.98 17.00 5.94
N ALA A 146 9.09 15.91 6.71
CA ALA A 146 8.48 14.63 6.38
C ALA A 146 6.94 14.62 6.56
N TRP A 147 6.39 15.62 7.27
CA TRP A 147 4.96 15.83 7.50
C TRP A 147 4.38 17.02 6.74
N GLN A 148 5.13 17.54 5.76
CA GLN A 148 4.60 18.53 4.84
C GLN A 148 3.54 17.90 3.93
N LYS A 149 2.51 18.68 3.65
CA LYS A 149 1.46 18.31 2.71
C LYS A 149 1.92 18.63 1.30
N GLU A 150 1.58 17.73 0.39
CA GLU A 150 1.57 17.99 -1.03
C GLU A 150 0.46 18.97 -1.40
N SER A 151 0.60 19.55 -2.58
CA SER A 151 -0.37 20.48 -3.14
C SER A 151 -1.37 19.76 -4.04
N THR A 152 -2.46 20.44 -4.37
CA THR A 152 -3.42 19.94 -5.37
C THR A 152 -2.82 19.78 -6.77
N THR A 153 -1.66 20.39 -7.06
CA THR A 153 -1.00 20.29 -8.38
C THR A 153 0.02 19.15 -8.47
N THR A 154 0.53 18.66 -7.33
CA THR A 154 1.58 17.62 -7.25
C THR A 154 1.06 16.24 -6.84
N ASN A 155 -0.23 16.13 -6.53
CA ASN A 155 -0.88 15.00 -5.87
C ASN A 155 -2.20 14.63 -6.59
N ASP A 156 -2.62 13.34 -6.70
CA ASP A 156 -3.93 12.79 -7.21
C ASP A 156 -4.48 11.53 -6.47
N ASN A 157 -5.62 11.61 -5.76
CA ASN A 157 -6.19 10.65 -4.77
C ASN A 157 -7.14 9.76 -5.53
N TYR A 158 -7.43 10.09 -6.79
CA TYR A 158 -8.42 9.38 -7.59
C TYR A 158 -9.80 9.37 -6.93
N ASN A 159 -10.12 10.43 -6.17
CA ASN A 159 -11.34 10.52 -5.37
C ASN A 159 -11.50 9.37 -4.35
N LEU A 160 -10.41 8.74 -3.92
CA LEU A 160 -10.41 7.71 -2.89
C LEU A 160 -10.45 8.33 -1.48
N PRO A 161 -11.11 7.65 -0.52
CA PRO A 161 -11.13 8.08 0.87
C PRO A 161 -9.73 8.11 1.48
N TYR A 162 -9.58 8.84 2.57
CA TYR A 162 -8.35 8.78 3.39
C TYR A 162 -8.26 7.41 4.04
N ASP A 163 -7.06 6.83 4.04
CA ASP A 163 -6.83 5.49 4.59
C ASP A 163 -5.71 5.51 5.63
N TRP A 164 -6.10 5.60 6.90
CA TRP A 164 -5.18 5.50 8.03
C TRP A 164 -4.39 4.18 8.04
N GLY A 165 -4.91 3.11 7.43
CA GLY A 165 -4.24 1.82 7.34
C GLY A 165 -3.45 1.60 6.05
N SER A 166 -3.32 2.62 5.21
CA SER A 166 -2.50 2.56 4.00
C SER A 166 -1.07 2.17 4.37
N GLY A 167 -0.48 1.29 3.56
CA GLY A 167 0.94 0.97 3.67
C GLY A 167 1.82 2.19 3.44
N MET A 168 1.28 3.27 2.87
CA MET A 168 1.95 4.55 2.64
C MET A 168 1.76 5.57 3.77
N HIS A 169 1.06 5.23 4.85
CA HIS A 169 0.79 6.14 5.97
C HIS A 169 1.85 6.02 7.07
N TYR A 170 2.40 7.15 7.53
CA TYR A 170 3.29 7.18 8.70
C TYR A 170 2.60 6.80 10.01
N GLY A 171 3.40 6.37 10.99
CA GLY A 171 2.93 6.17 12.36
C GLY A 171 2.54 7.48 13.05
N ALA A 172 1.76 7.35 14.13
CA ALA A 172 1.32 8.46 14.97
C ALA A 172 2.47 9.16 15.75
N SER A 173 3.58 8.45 15.92
CA SER A 173 4.77 8.83 16.68
C SER A 173 6.03 8.42 15.91
N LYS A 174 7.20 8.83 16.43
CA LYS A 174 8.51 8.48 15.84
C LYS A 174 8.81 6.99 15.93
N ALA A 175 8.47 6.39 17.06
CA ALA A 175 8.66 4.97 17.35
C ALA A 175 7.61 4.50 18.36
N THR A 176 7.50 3.18 18.52
CA THR A 176 6.64 2.60 19.55
C THR A 176 7.10 3.06 20.94
N GLY A 177 6.18 3.60 21.74
CA GLY A 177 6.46 4.11 23.08
C GLY A 177 6.90 5.58 23.14
N GLU A 178 7.12 6.23 22.00
CA GLU A 178 7.44 7.66 21.91
C GLU A 178 6.17 8.53 21.90
N PRO A 179 6.28 9.84 22.24
CA PRO A 179 5.15 10.77 22.18
C PRO A 179 4.44 10.80 20.82
N ILE A 180 3.11 10.82 20.85
CA ILE A 180 2.26 10.95 19.68
C ILE A 180 2.23 12.43 19.26
N PHE A 181 2.46 12.69 17.98
CA PHE A 181 2.35 14.02 17.36
C PHE A 181 1.33 14.06 16.22
N ALA A 182 0.79 12.92 15.78
CA ALA A 182 -0.26 12.84 14.77
C ALA A 182 -1.49 12.13 15.33
N ILE A 183 -2.60 12.88 15.41
CA ILE A 183 -3.86 12.46 16.02
C ILE A 183 -4.89 12.22 14.92
N ALA A 184 -5.38 10.98 14.81
CA ALA A 184 -6.46 10.65 13.89
C ALA A 184 -7.76 11.38 14.30
N SER A 185 -8.51 11.88 13.32
CA SER A 185 -9.79 12.56 13.60
C SER A 185 -10.85 11.61 14.15
N ASP A 186 -10.77 10.33 13.81
CA ASP A 186 -11.54 9.25 14.42
C ASP A 186 -10.60 8.38 15.29
N PRO A 187 -10.80 8.35 16.62
CA PRO A 187 -9.95 7.64 17.56
C PRO A 187 -9.77 6.14 17.27
N ILE A 188 -10.74 5.50 16.60
CA ILE A 188 -10.64 4.06 16.31
C ILE A 188 -9.48 3.74 15.35
N TYR A 189 -9.04 4.72 14.56
CA TYR A 189 -7.93 4.55 13.61
C TYR A 189 -6.57 5.02 14.14
N GLN A 190 -6.51 5.52 15.38
CA GLN A 190 -5.26 6.06 15.95
C GLN A 190 -4.13 5.02 15.92
N SER A 191 -4.44 3.77 16.23
CA SER A 191 -3.50 2.64 16.22
C SER A 191 -3.38 1.93 14.87
N THR A 192 -4.14 2.37 13.85
CA THR A 192 -4.09 1.83 12.50
C THR A 192 -2.97 2.49 11.67
N MET A 193 -2.65 3.75 11.97
CA MET A 193 -1.57 4.52 11.32
C MET A 193 -0.20 3.87 11.50
N GLY A 194 0.60 3.85 10.43
CA GLY A 194 1.94 3.25 10.45
C GLY A 194 1.95 1.74 10.30
N SER A 195 0.92 1.16 9.68
CA SER A 195 0.83 -0.28 9.44
C SER A 195 2.02 -0.80 8.62
N TYR A 196 2.69 -1.83 9.13
CA TYR A 196 3.78 -2.55 8.44
C TYR A 196 3.28 -3.78 7.65
N SER A 197 1.97 -3.95 7.52
CA SER A 197 1.37 -5.14 6.90
C SER A 197 1.52 -5.17 5.38
N GLY A 198 1.86 -4.03 4.77
CA GLY A 198 1.96 -3.84 3.32
C GLY A 198 0.76 -3.08 2.75
N PRO A 199 0.59 -3.08 1.41
CA PRO A 199 -0.36 -2.22 0.74
C PRO A 199 -1.79 -2.58 1.12
N SER A 200 -2.59 -1.57 1.46
CA SER A 200 -4.01 -1.75 1.75
C SER A 200 -4.79 -1.98 0.45
N PHE A 201 -6.03 -2.46 0.55
CA PHE A 201 -6.92 -2.56 -0.62
C PHE A 201 -7.02 -1.24 -1.41
N LYS A 202 -7.05 -0.10 -0.70
CA LYS A 202 -7.07 1.22 -1.33
C LYS A 202 -5.77 1.51 -2.07
N ASP A 203 -4.62 1.10 -1.55
CA ASP A 203 -3.34 1.26 -2.24
C ASP A 203 -3.30 0.47 -3.56
N LEU A 204 -3.78 -0.78 -3.56
CA LEU A 204 -3.91 -1.58 -4.79
C LEU A 204 -4.83 -0.90 -5.79
N TYR A 205 -6.01 -0.46 -5.33
CA TYR A 205 -7.01 0.16 -6.18
C TYR A 205 -6.49 1.46 -6.80
N GLY A 206 -5.89 2.32 -5.97
CA GLY A 206 -5.26 3.57 -6.41
C GLY A 206 -4.15 3.34 -7.43
N MET A 207 -3.31 2.31 -7.24
CA MET A 207 -2.20 2.03 -8.15
C MET A 207 -2.71 1.59 -9.53
N ASN A 208 -3.77 0.77 -9.54
CA ASN A 208 -4.44 0.35 -10.77
C ASN A 208 -5.12 1.52 -11.49
N ILE A 209 -5.70 2.48 -10.78
CA ILE A 209 -6.19 3.72 -11.39
C ILE A 209 -5.01 4.55 -11.92
N HIS A 210 -3.95 4.72 -11.14
CA HIS A 210 -2.78 5.53 -11.48
C HIS A 210 -2.16 5.11 -12.81
N TYR A 211 -2.05 3.80 -13.05
CA TYR A 211 -1.52 3.26 -14.30
C TYR A 211 -2.60 2.94 -15.35
N GLY A 212 -3.88 3.19 -15.07
CA GLY A 212 -4.97 2.85 -15.99
C GLY A 212 -4.99 1.35 -16.32
N CYS A 213 -4.82 0.52 -15.29
CA CYS A 213 -4.92 -0.93 -15.35
C CYS A 213 -6.36 -1.45 -15.23
N MET A 214 -7.31 -0.54 -14.95
CA MET A 214 -8.72 -0.87 -14.82
C MET A 214 -9.25 -1.51 -16.11
N CYS A 215 -9.87 -2.69 -15.98
CA CYS A 215 -10.51 -3.38 -17.10
C CYS A 215 -11.64 -2.53 -17.68
N THR A 216 -11.72 -2.46 -19.02
CA THR A 216 -12.81 -1.79 -19.73
C THR A 216 -14.11 -2.60 -19.69
N SER A 217 -13.98 -3.93 -19.59
CA SER A 217 -15.07 -4.88 -19.40
C SER A 217 -14.56 -6.04 -18.54
N GLY A 218 -15.42 -6.63 -17.72
CA GLY A 218 -15.03 -7.68 -16.80
C GLY A 218 -16.13 -8.08 -15.82
N ALA A 219 -15.74 -8.86 -14.82
CA ALA A 219 -16.60 -9.30 -13.73
C ALA A 219 -17.24 -8.12 -13.00
N THR A 220 -18.48 -8.30 -12.56
CA THR A 220 -19.12 -7.37 -11.61
C THR A 220 -18.70 -7.76 -10.21
N CYS A 221 -17.84 -6.95 -9.61
CA CYS A 221 -17.31 -7.19 -8.28
C CYS A 221 -18.23 -6.61 -7.21
N GLN A 222 -18.52 -7.41 -6.18
CA GLN A 222 -19.35 -7.03 -5.05
C GLN A 222 -18.50 -6.40 -3.93
N ASN A 223 -19.17 -5.85 -2.92
CA ASN A 223 -18.56 -5.35 -1.68
C ASN A 223 -17.42 -4.34 -1.86
N GLY A 224 -17.41 -3.61 -2.98
CA GLY A 224 -16.37 -2.62 -3.29
C GLY A 224 -15.11 -3.20 -3.95
N GLY A 225 -15.10 -4.49 -4.32
CA GLY A 225 -14.05 -5.09 -5.15
C GLY A 225 -13.96 -4.48 -6.55
N PHE A 226 -12.87 -4.78 -7.26
CA PHE A 226 -12.69 -4.35 -8.65
C PHE A 226 -12.08 -5.46 -9.53
N PRO A 227 -12.33 -5.44 -10.87
CA PRO A 227 -11.83 -6.48 -11.76
C PRO A 227 -10.30 -6.56 -11.74
N HIS A 228 -9.78 -7.78 -11.66
CA HIS A 228 -8.36 -8.05 -11.59
C HIS A 228 -7.68 -7.64 -12.93
N PRO A 229 -6.63 -6.80 -12.90
CA PRO A 229 -6.05 -6.17 -14.09
C PRO A 229 -5.40 -7.17 -15.06
N ARG A 230 -4.98 -8.34 -14.57
CA ARG A 230 -4.44 -9.44 -15.39
C ARG A 230 -5.47 -10.50 -15.77
N ASN A 231 -6.64 -10.49 -15.17
CA ASN A 231 -7.72 -11.43 -15.44
C ASN A 231 -9.06 -10.77 -15.11
N CYS A 232 -9.60 -10.05 -16.09
CA CYS A 232 -10.81 -9.25 -15.90
C CYS A 232 -12.06 -10.07 -15.53
N ASN A 233 -12.01 -11.42 -15.56
CA ASN A 233 -13.11 -12.29 -15.14
C ASN A 233 -13.10 -12.62 -13.63
N THR A 234 -12.11 -12.13 -12.89
CA THR A 234 -11.96 -12.30 -11.44
C THR A 234 -11.84 -10.95 -10.78
N CYS A 235 -12.08 -10.86 -9.48
CA CYS A 235 -12.01 -9.62 -8.72
C CYS A 235 -10.86 -9.61 -7.71
N ILE A 236 -10.26 -8.44 -7.51
CA ILE A 236 -9.49 -8.13 -6.29
C ILE A 236 -10.49 -7.68 -5.25
N CYS A 237 -10.48 -8.32 -4.09
CA CYS A 237 -11.46 -8.11 -3.03
C CYS A 237 -10.90 -7.30 -1.87
N PRO A 238 -11.70 -6.42 -1.24
CA PRO A 238 -11.34 -5.82 0.03
C PRO A 238 -11.13 -6.88 1.10
N SER A 239 -10.27 -6.58 2.07
CA SER A 239 -9.96 -7.46 3.19
C SER A 239 -11.24 -7.97 3.89
N GLY A 240 -11.31 -9.28 4.15
CA GLY A 240 -12.49 -9.95 4.71
C GLY A 240 -13.49 -10.47 3.68
N TRP A 241 -13.38 -10.08 2.41
CA TRP A 241 -14.16 -10.62 1.29
C TRP A 241 -13.29 -11.46 0.35
N GLY A 242 -13.92 -12.38 -0.36
CA GLY A 242 -13.27 -13.33 -1.26
C GLY A 242 -14.25 -13.95 -2.26
N GLY A 243 -13.81 -15.05 -2.88
CA GLY A 243 -14.49 -15.62 -4.03
C GLY A 243 -14.16 -14.86 -5.33
N THR A 244 -14.63 -15.39 -6.46
CA THR A 244 -14.33 -14.81 -7.78
C THR A 244 -14.88 -13.39 -7.96
N THR A 245 -15.99 -13.08 -7.28
CA THR A 245 -16.74 -11.82 -7.40
C THR A 245 -16.79 -11.00 -6.12
N CYS A 246 -16.02 -11.36 -5.08
CA CYS A 246 -16.05 -10.69 -3.77
C CYS A 246 -17.38 -10.78 -3.02
N ASP A 247 -18.23 -11.75 -3.38
CA ASP A 247 -19.54 -12.02 -2.79
C ASP A 247 -19.48 -13.05 -1.65
N GLN A 248 -18.31 -13.64 -1.43
CA GLN A 248 -18.07 -14.61 -0.38
C GLN A 248 -17.20 -14.01 0.71
N LEU A 249 -17.26 -14.56 1.91
CA LEU A 249 -16.28 -14.22 2.94
C LEU A 249 -14.92 -14.78 2.55
N GLN A 250 -13.85 -14.08 2.91
CA GLN A 250 -12.50 -14.53 2.61
C GLN A 250 -12.27 -15.94 3.19
N SER A 251 -11.92 -16.88 2.30
CA SER A 251 -11.62 -18.24 2.72
C SER A 251 -10.38 -18.28 3.60
N PRO A 252 -10.28 -19.24 4.52
CA PRO A 252 -9.11 -19.34 5.35
C PRO A 252 -7.82 -19.57 4.56
N GLU A 253 -6.85 -18.70 4.80
CA GLU A 253 -5.51 -18.87 4.26
C GLU A 253 -4.72 -19.83 5.16
N ASN A 254 -4.02 -20.78 4.54
CA ASN A 254 -3.06 -21.68 5.21
C ASN A 254 -3.64 -22.55 6.34
N GLY A 255 -4.91 -22.96 6.24
CA GLY A 255 -5.49 -23.97 7.13
C GLY A 255 -5.85 -23.46 8.54
N ALA A 256 -5.91 -22.15 8.75
CA ALA A 256 -6.43 -21.58 9.99
C ALA A 256 -7.97 -21.73 10.04
N ALA A 257 -8.49 -22.63 10.88
CA ALA A 257 -9.89 -23.12 10.80
C ALA A 257 -11.01 -22.05 10.92
N ASP A 258 -10.73 -20.83 11.39
CA ASP A 258 -11.75 -19.85 11.78
C ASP A 258 -11.69 -18.50 11.03
N ILE A 259 -10.86 -18.37 9.99
CA ILE A 259 -10.80 -17.15 9.17
C ILE A 259 -12.04 -17.10 8.26
N GLY A 260 -12.76 -15.98 8.27
CA GLY A 260 -13.97 -15.77 7.47
C GLY A 260 -15.24 -16.34 8.10
N ALA A 261 -15.18 -16.83 9.34
CA ALA A 261 -16.37 -17.31 10.05
C ALA A 261 -17.34 -16.17 10.39
N ILE A 262 -18.64 -16.45 10.28
CA ILE A 262 -19.71 -15.60 10.82
C ILE A 262 -19.90 -15.99 12.29
N LEU A 263 -19.68 -15.04 13.18
CA LEU A 263 -19.86 -15.19 14.62
C LEU A 263 -21.08 -14.38 15.06
N SER A 264 -21.85 -14.91 15.99
CA SER A 264 -22.96 -14.17 16.62
C SER A 264 -22.47 -13.56 17.93
N ALA A 265 -22.51 -12.24 18.03
CA ALA A 265 -22.17 -11.50 19.23
C ALA A 265 -23.03 -11.97 20.41
N GLN A 266 -22.37 -12.22 21.54
CA GLN A 266 -23.03 -12.60 22.79
C GLN A 266 -23.02 -11.43 23.77
N ASN A 267 -23.84 -11.53 24.82
CA ASN A 267 -23.86 -10.56 25.94
C ASN A 267 -22.70 -10.77 26.94
N TYR A 268 -21.72 -11.60 26.60
CA TYR A 268 -20.51 -11.85 27.36
C TYR A 268 -19.29 -11.83 26.43
N PHE A 269 -18.11 -11.54 26.98
CA PHE A 269 -16.87 -11.50 26.21
C PHE A 269 -16.50 -12.89 25.66
N GLN A 270 -16.13 -12.92 24.38
CA GLN A 270 -15.60 -14.11 23.71
C GLN A 270 -14.17 -13.84 23.27
N ASN A 271 -13.29 -14.80 23.51
CA ASN A 271 -11.91 -14.73 23.02
C ASN A 271 -11.81 -15.45 21.68
N LEU A 272 -11.36 -14.73 20.66
CA LEU A 272 -11.05 -15.29 19.34
C LEU A 272 -9.54 -15.50 19.26
N THR A 273 -9.13 -16.70 18.85
CA THR A 273 -7.71 -17.04 18.68
C THR A 273 -7.49 -17.52 17.26
N ALA A 274 -6.52 -16.94 16.58
CA ALA A 274 -6.06 -17.41 15.28
C ALA A 274 -4.54 -17.53 15.26
N LYS A 275 -4.04 -18.45 14.43
CA LYS A 275 -2.63 -18.56 14.12
C LYS A 275 -2.39 -17.93 12.75
N THR A 276 -1.53 -16.93 12.71
CA THR A 276 -1.05 -16.31 11.46
C THR A 276 0.45 -16.49 11.35
N GLY A 277 0.91 -16.59 10.11
CA GLY A 277 2.31 -16.76 9.76
C GLY A 277 2.83 -18.19 9.91
N VAL A 278 3.98 -18.44 9.29
CA VAL A 278 4.85 -19.58 9.57
C VAL A 278 6.21 -19.01 9.94
N ALA A 279 6.74 -19.38 11.11
CA ALA A 279 8.01 -18.84 11.59
C ALA A 279 9.13 -19.11 10.56
N GLY A 280 9.86 -18.07 10.17
CA GLY A 280 10.93 -18.14 9.18
C GLY A 280 10.47 -18.19 7.71
N ALA A 281 9.18 -18.21 7.43
CA ALA A 281 8.67 -18.13 6.06
C ALA A 281 8.68 -16.68 5.55
N ILE A 282 9.19 -16.47 4.34
CA ILE A 282 9.01 -15.23 3.60
C ILE A 282 7.68 -15.33 2.87
N LEU A 283 6.72 -14.50 3.26
CA LEU A 283 5.35 -14.51 2.73
C LEU A 283 5.15 -13.34 1.77
N ASP A 284 4.31 -13.55 0.75
CA ASP A 284 3.96 -12.54 -0.26
C ASP A 284 2.90 -11.53 0.15
N ARG A 285 2.44 -11.63 1.40
CA ARG A 285 1.59 -10.68 2.08
C ARG A 285 1.65 -10.89 3.59
N ALA A 286 1.24 -9.89 4.35
CA ALA A 286 0.88 -10.11 5.75
C ALA A 286 -0.30 -11.09 5.82
N GLN A 287 -0.15 -12.15 6.63
CA GLN A 287 -1.27 -13.04 6.93
C GLN A 287 -2.16 -12.36 7.96
N THR A 288 -3.38 -12.08 7.52
CA THR A 288 -4.42 -11.42 8.31
C THR A 288 -5.56 -12.38 8.56
N VAL A 289 -6.30 -12.13 9.64
CA VAL A 289 -7.49 -12.92 10.01
C VAL A 289 -8.67 -11.97 10.07
N HIS A 290 -9.78 -12.40 9.50
CA HIS A 290 -11.02 -11.65 9.48
C HIS A 290 -12.12 -12.50 10.10
N TRP A 291 -12.92 -11.87 10.96
CA TRP A 291 -14.15 -12.45 11.51
C TRP A 291 -15.31 -11.52 11.19
N HIS A 292 -16.46 -12.10 10.88
CA HIS A 292 -17.69 -11.36 10.61
C HIS A 292 -18.61 -11.49 11.82
N ILE A 293 -18.73 -10.42 12.61
CA ILE A 293 -19.53 -10.43 13.83
C ILE A 293 -20.92 -9.87 13.54
N THR A 294 -21.94 -10.69 13.74
CA THR A 294 -23.35 -10.34 13.61
C THR A 294 -23.97 -10.10 14.98
N VAL A 295 -24.77 -9.06 15.12
CA VAL A 295 -25.57 -8.84 16.34
C VAL A 295 -26.98 -9.35 16.05
N CYS A 296 -27.39 -10.39 16.76
CA CYS A 296 -28.79 -10.82 16.74
C CYS A 296 -29.58 -9.84 17.62
N PHE A 297 -30.44 -9.04 17.00
CA PHE A 297 -31.45 -8.22 17.69
C PHE A 297 -32.66 -9.06 18.06
#